data_AF-A0A183FLR5-F1
#
_entry.id   AF-A0A183FLR5-F1
#
_cell.length_a   1.000
_cell.length_b   1.000
_cell.length_c   1.000
_cell.angle_alpha   90.00
_cell.angle_beta   90.00
_cell.angle_gamma   90.00
#
_symmetry.space_group_name_H-M   'P 1'
#
loop_
_entity.id
_entity.type
_entity.pdbx_description
1 polymer ?
#
loop_
_entity_poly.entity_id
_entity_poly.type
_entity_poly.pdbx_seq_one_letter_code
_entity_poly.pdbx_strand_id
1 'polypeptide(L)' 'MKIYERLVDSKLRELVPISQVQWGFMPERSTTDAIFITRQVMEKYPEKRKPCYLAFLDLEKAFYRLARAVIWNAL' A
#
# COMPACT_ATOMS: atom_id res chain seq x y z
N MET A 1 26.15 4.35 -0.94
CA MET A 1 25.12 3.29 -1.02
C MET A 1 23.72 3.80 -1.40
N LYS A 2 23.21 4.91 -0.81
CA LYS A 2 21.88 5.48 -1.12
C LYS A 2 21.59 5.79 -2.60
N ILE A 3 22.62 6.05 -3.42
CA ILE A 3 22.45 6.31 -4.86
C ILE A 3 22.05 5.02 -5.60
N TYR A 4 22.65 3.89 -5.23
CA TYR A 4 22.32 2.60 -5.85
C TYR A 4 20.90 2.16 -5.52
N GLU A 5 20.47 2.36 -4.26
CA GLU A 5 19.08 2.08 -3.84
C GLU A 5 18.07 2.89 -4.66
N ARG A 6 18.33 4.19 -4.89
CA ARG A 6 17.48 5.03 -5.74
C ARG A 6 17.44 4.55 -7.18
N LEU A 7 18.57 4.11 -7.72
CA LEU A 7 18.63 3.56 -9.08
C LEU A 7 17.79 2.28 -9.20
N VAL A 8 17.89 1.38 -8.21
CA VAL A 8 17.09 0.15 -8.16
C VAL A 8 15.61 0.47 -8.01
N ASP A 9 15.22 1.36 -7.10
CA ASP A 9 13.82 1.79 -6.92
C ASP A 9 13.23 2.37 -8.21
N SER A 10 13.97 3.25 -8.90
CA SER A 10 13.53 3.83 -10.18
C SER A 10 13.26 2.73 -11.22
N LYS A 11 14.16 1.76 -11.37
CA LYS A 11 13.96 0.65 -12.33
C LYS A 11 12.79 -0.24 -11.93
N LEU A 12 12.65 -0.55 -10.64
CA LEU A 12 11.56 -1.40 -10.16
C LEU A 12 10.18 -0.78 -10.37
N ARG A 13 10.06 0.55 -10.25
CA ARG A 13 8.81 1.28 -10.52
C ARG A 13 8.38 1.21 -11.99
N GLU A 14 9.33 1.05 -12.92
CA GLU A 14 9.03 0.87 -14.35
C GLU A 14 8.65 -0.59 -14.67
N LEU A 15 9.25 -1.56 -13.99
CA LEU A 15 9.07 -2.98 -14.28
C LEU A 15 7.88 -3.62 -13.58
N VAL A 16 7.61 -3.20 -12.33
CA VAL A 16 6.61 -3.84 -11.47
C VAL A 16 5.32 -3.02 -11.49
N PRO A 17 4.20 -3.58 -12.01
CA PRO A 17 2.92 -2.87 -11.96
C PRO A 17 2.41 -2.81 -10.52
N ILE A 18 2.38 -1.60 -9.96
CA ILE A 18 1.82 -1.35 -8.63
C ILE A 18 0.34 -0.99 -8.77
N SER A 19 -0.51 -1.65 -7.98
CA SER A 19 -1.95 -1.41 -8.01
C SER A 19 -2.31 0.02 -7.61
N GLN A 20 -3.33 0.58 -8.26
CA GLN A 20 -3.87 1.91 -7.97
C GLN A 20 -4.53 2.02 -6.59
N VAL A 21 -4.66 0.94 -5.83
CA VAL A 21 -5.13 0.98 -4.43
C VAL A 21 -3.98 1.10 -3.42
N GLN A 22 -2.72 1.04 -3.85
CA GLN A 22 -1.57 1.17 -2.95
C GLN A 22 -1.36 2.63 -2.56
N TRP A 23 -1.43 2.94 -1.25
CA TRP A 23 -1.21 4.30 -0.75
C TRP A 23 0.20 4.47 -0.16
N GLY A 24 0.77 3.42 0.42
CA GLY A 24 2.11 3.49 1.02
C GLY A 24 3.22 3.54 -0.03
N PHE A 25 4.27 4.33 0.24
CA PHE A 25 5.48 4.45 -0.61
C PHE A 25 5.24 4.88 -2.06
N MET A 26 4.07 5.48 -2.34
CA MET A 26 3.71 6.03 -3.64
C MET A 26 3.86 7.55 -3.63
N PRO A 27 4.43 8.16 -4.68
CA PRO A 27 4.42 9.61 -4.82
C PRO A 27 2.97 10.09 -4.90
N GLU A 28 2.73 11.32 -4.43
CA GLU A 28 1.42 11.99 -4.51
C GLU A 28 0.27 11.30 -3.75
N ARG A 29 0.57 10.34 -2.87
CA ARG A 29 -0.42 9.67 -2.03
C ARG A 29 -0.06 9.84 -0.56
N SER A 30 -0.94 10.51 0.18
CA SER A 30 -0.74 10.73 1.62
C SER A 30 -1.56 9.75 2.46
N THR A 31 -1.02 9.40 3.63
CA THR A 31 -1.78 8.71 4.69
C THR A 31 -3.03 9.51 5.08
N THR A 32 -2.95 10.83 5.04
CA THR A 32 -4.10 11.71 5.35
C THR A 32 -5.26 11.47 4.39
N ASP A 33 -4.98 11.30 3.09
CA ASP A 33 -6.00 11.08 2.08
C ASP A 33 -6.67 9.71 2.27
N ALA A 34 -5.88 8.67 2.57
CA ALA A 34 -6.40 7.33 2.86
C ALA A 34 -7.30 7.33 4.11
N ILE A 35 -6.92 8.06 5.16
CA ILE A 35 -7.74 8.23 6.38
C ILE A 35 -9.03 8.97 6.04
N PHE A 36 -8.94 10.06 5.26
CA PHE A 36 -10.10 10.84 4.84
C PHE A 36 -11.09 9.98 4.06
N ILE A 37 -10.63 9.22 3.07
CA ILE A 37 -11.46 8.29 2.28
C ILE A 37 -12.12 7.25 3.18
N THR A 38 -11.37 6.66 4.11
CA THR A 38 -11.91 5.67 5.06
C THR A 38 -13.04 6.26 5.91
N ARG A 39 -12.85 7.49 6.43
CA ARG A 39 -13.90 8.19 7.18
C ARG A 39 -15.13 8.48 6.33
N GLN A 40 -14.94 8.95 5.10
CA GLN A 40 -16.04 9.19 4.16
C GLN A 40 -16.84 7.92 3.85
N VAL A 41 -16.18 6.77 3.75
CA VAL A 41 -16.86 5.48 3.60
C VAL A 41 -17.67 5.15 4.85
N MET A 42 -17.10 5.31 6.04
CA MET A 42 -17.78 5.05 7.31
C MET A 42 -19.00 5.93 7.53
N GLU A 43 -18.96 7.19 7.08
CA GLU A 43 -20.06 8.16 7.21
C GLU A 43 -21.19 7.88 6.20
N LYS A 44 -20.87 7.56 4.94
CA LYS A 44 -21.86 7.41 3.85
C LYS A 44 -22.68 6.12 3.90
N TYR A 45 -22.18 5.06 4.51
CA TYR A 45 -22.90 3.77 4.58
C TYR A 45 -24.14 3.83 5.49
N PRO A 46 -24.04 4.37 6.72
CA PRO A 46 -25.18 4.64 7.58
C PRO A 46 -26.25 5.53 6.95
N GLU A 47 -25.88 6.58 6.22
CA GLU A 47 -26.82 7.44 5.47
C GLU A 47 -27.70 6.64 4.51
N LYS A 48 -27.15 5.56 3.93
CA LYS A 48 -27.85 4.66 3.00
C LYS A 48 -28.56 3.49 3.71
N ARG A 49 -28.66 3.52 5.04
CA ARG A 49 -29.19 2.43 5.89
C ARG A 49 -28.49 1.08 5.63
N LYS A 50 -27.20 1.12 5.29
CA LYS A 50 -26.37 -0.07 5.09
C LYS A 50 -25.32 -0.18 6.20
N PRO A 51 -25.07 -1.39 6.74
CA PRO A 51 -23.98 -1.57 7.68
C PRO A 51 -22.64 -1.38 6.98
N CYS A 52 -21.69 -0.75 7.67
CA CYS A 52 -20.30 -0.62 7.24
C CYS A 52 -19.45 -1.62 8.06
N TYR A 53 -18.75 -2.52 7.37
CA TYR A 53 -17.80 -3.45 8.00
C TYR A 53 -16.40 -3.16 7.47
N LEU A 54 -15.44 -3.02 8.38
CA LEU A 54 -14.04 -2.78 8.06
C LEU A 54 -13.18 -3.86 8.69
N ALA A 55 -12.27 -4.42 7.91
CA ALA A 55 -11.25 -5.36 8.38
C ALA A 55 -9.88 -4.67 8.31
N PHE A 56 -9.20 -4.61 9.45
CA PHE A 56 -7.83 -4.12 9.52
C PHE A 56 -6.88 -5.31 9.45
N LEU A 57 -6.01 -5.31 8.44
CA LEU A 57 -5.00 -6.34 8.23
C LEU A 57 -3.62 -5.70 8.35
N ASP A 58 -2.76 -6.30 9.16
CA ASP A 58 -1.36 -5.90 9.30
C ASP A 58 -0.44 -7.12 9.24
N LEU A 59 0.76 -6.93 8.72
CA LEU A 59 1.77 -7.99 8.59
C LEU A 59 2.77 -7.92 9.73
N GLU A 60 2.84 -8.97 10.55
CA GLU A 60 3.83 -9.05 11.63
C GLU A 60 5.26 -9.06 11.05
N LYS A 61 6.06 -8.04 11.37
CA LYS A 61 7.48 -7.92 10.97
C LYS A 61 7.68 -7.98 9.44
N ALA A 62 6.89 -7.21 8.69
CA ALA A 62 6.87 -7.19 7.22
C ALA A 62 8.26 -7.14 6.54
N PHE A 63 9.22 -6.39 7.08
CA PHE A 63 10.57 -6.28 6.51
C PHE A 63 11.55 -7.39 6.95
N TYR A 64 11.27 -8.08 8.06
CA TYR A 64 12.17 -9.09 8.61
C TYR A 64 11.79 -10.51 8.19
N ARG A 65 10.50 -10.78 7.97
CA ARG A 65 9.99 -12.10 7.58
C ARG A 65 9.83 -12.25 6.06
N LEU A 66 10.82 -11.77 5.30
CA LEU A 66 10.80 -11.84 3.84
C LEU A 66 11.38 -13.17 3.33
N ALA A 67 10.58 -13.93 2.58
CA ALA A 67 11.05 -15.10 1.85
C ALA A 67 11.83 -14.66 0.60
N ARG A 68 13.14 -14.43 0.75
CA ARG A 68 14.01 -13.86 -0.32
C ARG A 68 13.92 -14.62 -1.65
N ALA A 69 13.82 -15.94 -1.63
CA ALA A 69 13.68 -16.75 -2.84
C ALA A 69 12.39 -16.43 -3.62
N VAL A 70 11.28 -16.18 -2.91
CA VAL A 70 10.00 -15.80 -3.53
C VAL A 70 10.10 -14.41 -4.14
N ILE A 71 10.74 -13.45 -3.45
CA ILE A 71 10.94 -12.10 -3.97
C ILE A 71 11.79 -12.14 -5.24
N TRP A 72 12.89 -12.90 -5.24
CA TRP A 72 13.76 -13.02 -6.42
C TRP A 72 13.04 -13.63 -7.62
N ASN A 73 12.15 -14.61 -7.41
CA ASN A 73 11.36 -15.20 -8.50
C ASN A 73 10.24 -14.28 -9.02
N ALA A 74 9.83 -13.29 -8.23
CA ALA A 74 8.77 -12.34 -8.59
C ALA A 74 9.31 -11.07 -9.27
N LEU A 75 10.64 -10.87 -9.26
CA LEU A 75 11.36 -9.79 -9.92
C LEU A 75 11.91 -10.28 -11.27
#